data_AF-A0A397AZI8-F1
#
_entry.id   AF-A0A397AZI8-F1
#
_cell.length_a   1.000
_cell.length_b   1.000
_cell.length_c   1.000
_cell.angle_alpha   90.00
_cell.angle_beta   90.00
_cell.angle_gamma   90.00
#
_symmetry.space_group_name_H-M   'P 1'
#
loop_
_entity.id
_entity.type
_entity.pdbx_description
1 polymer ?
#
loop_
_entity_poly.entity_id
_entity_poly.type
_entity_poly.pdbx_seq_one_letter_code
_entity_poly.pdbx_strand_id
1 'polypeptide(L)'
;STVYPDEDRCYRVETSTQNPTGVQAAVAGVLGVSLHAVDVKMKRAGGGFGGKLTRCNVNATAAAIAAHKHDVVRAVQVVNDRNTDFRNVAGRNALVGEYHVGFDDDGRLLALDLQFHFAMGAYSGGYIYI
;
A
#
# COMPACT_ATOMS: atom_id res chain seq x y z
N SER A 1 11.49 1.41 -3.57
CA SER A 1 11.60 -0.03 -3.85
C SER A 1 12.73 -0.26 -4.82
N THR A 2 13.59 -1.23 -4.56
CA THR A 2 14.62 -1.67 -5.49
C THR A 2 14.31 -3.10 -5.90
N VAL A 3 14.27 -3.36 -7.21
CA VAL A 3 14.05 -4.69 -7.76
C VAL A 3 15.31 -5.13 -8.49
N TYR A 4 15.81 -6.29 -8.12
CA TYR A 4 16.96 -6.95 -8.73
C TYR A 4 16.39 -8.11 -9.57
N PRO A 5 16.42 -8.02 -10.91
CA PRO A 5 16.15 -9.18 -11.75
C PRO A 5 17.28 -10.21 -11.57
N ASP A 6 16.92 -11.48 -11.66
CA ASP A 6 17.83 -12.63 -11.58
C ASP A 6 17.56 -13.57 -12.76
N GLU A 7 18.33 -14.66 -12.86
CA GLU A 7 18.10 -15.72 -13.84
C GLU A 7 16.70 -16.35 -13.71
N ASP A 8 16.25 -17.05 -14.76
CA ASP A 8 14.96 -17.77 -14.79
C ASP A 8 13.72 -16.93 -14.46
N ARG A 9 13.77 -15.61 -14.75
CA ARG A 9 12.70 -14.65 -14.40
C ARG A 9 12.39 -14.64 -12.91
N CYS A 10 13.41 -14.81 -12.08
CA CYS A 10 13.34 -14.58 -10.65
C CYS A 10 13.63 -13.11 -10.32
N TYR A 11 13.09 -12.64 -9.19
CA TYR A 11 13.18 -11.25 -8.77
C TYR A 11 13.40 -11.17 -7.26
N ARG A 12 14.45 -10.48 -6.85
CA ARG A 12 14.61 -10.05 -5.46
C ARG A 12 14.13 -8.61 -5.32
N VAL A 13 13.19 -8.39 -4.40
CA VAL A 13 12.57 -7.09 -4.16
C VAL A 13 12.95 -6.59 -2.78
N GLU A 14 13.70 -5.50 -2.72
CA GLU A 14 13.96 -4.77 -1.48
C GLU A 14 13.03 -3.58 -1.38
N THR A 15 12.13 -3.57 -0.40
CA THR A 15 11.16 -2.47 -0.29
C THR A 15 10.77 -2.15 1.15
N SER A 16 10.41 -0.89 1.36
CA SER A 16 9.85 -0.39 2.60
C SER A 16 8.35 -0.71 2.62
N THR A 17 7.96 -1.79 3.31
CA THR A 17 6.57 -2.27 3.35
C THR A 17 6.19 -2.78 4.74
N GLN A 18 4.90 -2.72 5.07
CA GLN A 18 4.30 -3.40 6.24
C GLN A 18 3.71 -4.77 5.86
N ASN A 19 3.63 -5.11 4.57
CA ASN A 19 3.06 -6.36 4.08
C ASN A 19 3.90 -6.93 2.92
N PRO A 20 5.01 -7.64 3.23
CA PRO A 20 5.85 -8.27 2.21
C PRO A 20 5.09 -9.24 1.31
N THR A 21 4.14 -10.01 1.85
CA THR A 21 3.31 -10.96 1.08
C THR A 21 2.44 -10.24 0.05
N GLY A 22 1.86 -9.09 0.41
CA GLY A 22 1.11 -8.26 -0.52
C GLY A 22 1.97 -7.71 -1.66
N VAL A 23 3.21 -7.32 -1.37
CA VAL A 23 4.18 -6.90 -2.40
C VAL A 23 4.53 -8.07 -3.31
N GLN A 24 4.79 -9.26 -2.75
CA GLN A 24 5.13 -10.46 -3.52
C GLN A 24 4.01 -10.79 -4.51
N ALA A 25 2.76 -10.81 -4.04
CA ALA A 25 1.60 -11.08 -4.87
C ALA A 25 1.44 -10.05 -5.99
N ALA A 26 1.57 -8.75 -5.70
CA ALA A 26 1.45 -7.70 -6.69
C ALA A 26 2.56 -7.75 -7.76
N VAL A 27 3.81 -7.98 -7.35
CA VAL A 27 4.93 -8.10 -8.29
C VAL A 27 4.81 -9.36 -9.15
N ALA A 28 4.46 -10.50 -8.55
CA ALA A 28 4.24 -11.73 -9.31
C ALA A 28 3.09 -11.59 -10.31
N GLY A 29 1.98 -10.97 -9.87
CA GLY A 29 0.80 -10.71 -10.70
C GLY A 29 1.13 -9.85 -11.92
N VAL A 30 1.76 -8.69 -11.71
CA VAL A 30 2.05 -7.76 -12.82
C VAL A 30 3.10 -8.29 -13.81
N LEU A 31 3.99 -9.17 -13.36
CA LEU A 31 5.00 -9.80 -14.22
C LEU A 31 4.52 -11.11 -14.85
N GLY A 32 3.37 -11.65 -14.41
CA GLY A 32 2.88 -12.96 -14.84
C GLY A 32 3.82 -14.11 -14.48
N VAL A 33 4.44 -14.06 -13.29
CA VAL A 33 5.33 -15.12 -12.77
C VAL A 33 4.72 -15.79 -11.54
N SER A 34 5.23 -16.96 -11.18
CA SER A 34 4.81 -17.64 -9.96
C SER A 34 5.31 -16.93 -8.71
N LEU A 35 4.58 -17.03 -7.58
CA LEU A 35 4.96 -16.41 -6.31
C LEU A 35 6.38 -16.79 -5.84
N HIS A 36 6.80 -18.05 -6.07
CA HIS A 36 8.14 -18.52 -5.68
C HIS A 36 9.29 -17.81 -6.42
N ALA A 37 9.01 -17.22 -7.59
CA ALA A 37 9.99 -16.48 -8.37
C ALA A 37 10.22 -15.06 -7.82
N VAL A 38 9.48 -14.63 -6.78
CA VAL A 38 9.60 -13.30 -6.18
C VAL A 38 9.95 -13.43 -4.70
N ASP A 39 11.15 -12.99 -4.33
CA ASP A 39 11.61 -12.92 -2.94
C ASP A 39 11.61 -11.47 -2.45
N VAL A 40 10.75 -11.17 -1.46
CA VAL A 40 10.63 -9.81 -0.90
C VAL A 40 11.41 -9.71 0.41
N LYS A 41 12.40 -8.82 0.43
CA LYS A 41 13.19 -8.50 1.61
C LYS A 41 12.81 -7.12 2.16
N MET A 42 12.49 -7.10 3.45
CA MET A 42 12.15 -5.89 4.20
C MET A 42 13.01 -5.81 5.45
N LYS A 43 13.96 -4.86 5.50
CA LYS A 43 14.86 -4.69 6.66
C LYS A 43 14.30 -3.72 7.70
N ARG A 44 13.85 -2.53 7.27
CA ARG A 44 13.24 -1.50 8.14
C ARG A 44 12.36 -0.55 7.32
N ALA A 45 11.30 -0.02 7.93
CA ALA A 45 10.34 0.84 7.23
C ALA A 45 10.74 2.32 7.24
N GLY A 46 11.31 2.80 8.36
CA GLY A 46 11.46 4.25 8.60
C GLY A 46 10.09 4.94 8.75
N GLY A 47 9.20 4.36 9.56
CA GLY A 47 7.80 4.81 9.70
C GLY A 47 6.87 4.21 8.63
N GLY A 48 5.60 3.98 8.97
CA GLY A 48 4.62 3.34 8.10
C GLY A 48 3.18 3.80 8.35
N PHE A 49 2.72 3.74 9.60
CA PHE A 49 1.41 4.26 10.05
C PHE A 49 0.21 3.79 9.21
N GLY A 50 0.31 2.62 8.57
CA GLY A 50 -0.70 2.03 7.69
C GLY A 50 -0.51 2.33 6.21
N GLY A 51 0.17 3.43 5.85
CA GLY A 51 0.37 3.83 4.45
C GLY A 51 1.22 2.85 3.63
N LYS A 52 2.04 2.02 4.29
CA LYS A 52 2.90 1.02 3.66
C LYS A 52 2.33 -0.41 3.68
N LEU A 53 1.03 -0.58 3.94
CA LEU A 53 0.37 -1.89 3.87
C LEU A 53 0.08 -2.33 2.43
N THR A 54 -0.33 -1.40 1.57
CA THR A 54 -0.82 -1.72 0.21
C THR A 54 -0.35 -0.71 -0.82
N ARG A 55 -0.32 0.59 -0.48
CA ARG A 55 0.01 1.66 -1.43
C ARG A 55 1.46 1.64 -1.91
N CYS A 56 2.37 1.07 -1.11
CA CYS A 56 3.77 0.88 -1.51
C CYS A 56 3.95 -0.15 -2.64
N ASN A 57 2.93 -0.98 -2.93
CA ASN A 57 3.00 -1.99 -4.00
C ASN A 57 3.26 -1.33 -5.35
N VAL A 58 2.66 -0.17 -5.63
CA VAL A 58 2.83 0.58 -6.88
C VAL A 58 4.31 0.86 -7.18
N ASN A 59 5.08 1.23 -6.15
CA ASN A 59 6.52 1.50 -6.32
C ASN A 59 7.30 0.21 -6.64
N ALA A 60 6.92 -0.91 -6.03
CA ALA A 60 7.57 -2.20 -6.27
C ALA A 60 7.21 -2.78 -7.64
N THR A 61 5.94 -2.73 -8.04
CA THR A 61 5.47 -3.20 -9.35
C THR A 61 6.03 -2.34 -10.48
N ALA A 62 6.08 -1.01 -10.34
CA ALA A 62 6.69 -0.14 -11.34
C ALA A 62 8.19 -0.45 -11.53
N ALA A 63 8.94 -0.62 -10.44
CA ALA A 63 10.34 -1.04 -10.50
C ALA A 63 10.50 -2.42 -11.15
N ALA A 64 9.60 -3.36 -10.85
CA ALA A 64 9.61 -4.71 -11.40
C ALA A 64 9.35 -4.75 -12.91
N ILE A 65 8.33 -4.02 -13.39
CA ILE A 65 8.04 -3.91 -14.83
C ILE A 65 9.23 -3.30 -15.57
N ALA A 66 9.82 -2.24 -15.02
CA ALA A 66 10.99 -1.59 -15.60
C ALA A 66 12.19 -2.56 -15.64
N ALA A 67 12.47 -3.26 -14.55
CA ALA A 67 13.54 -4.26 -14.49
C ALA A 67 13.31 -5.43 -15.46
N HIS A 68 12.05 -5.82 -15.69
CA HIS A 68 11.68 -6.90 -16.60
C HIS A 68 11.85 -6.51 -18.09
N LYS A 69 11.66 -5.23 -18.45
CA LYS A 69 11.66 -4.78 -19.84
C LYS A 69 13.05 -4.76 -20.50
N HIS A 70 14.13 -4.74 -19.72
CA HIS A 70 15.47 -4.59 -20.26
C HIS A 70 16.09 -5.97 -20.56
N ASP A 71 16.64 -6.15 -21.77
CA ASP A 71 17.44 -7.33 -22.17
C ASP A 71 18.78 -7.45 -21.41
N VAL A 72 19.00 -6.60 -20.42
CA VAL A 72 20.17 -6.57 -19.56
C VAL A 72 19.69 -6.64 -18.12
N VAL A 73 20.29 -7.52 -17.33
CA VAL A 73 20.02 -7.69 -15.89
C VAL A 73 20.42 -6.43 -15.14
N ARG A 74 19.49 -5.48 -15.03
CA ARG A 74 19.72 -4.20 -14.36
C ARG A 74 18.71 -4.00 -13.25
N ALA A 75 19.24 -3.79 -12.04
CA ALA A 75 18.42 -3.40 -10.91
C ALA A 75 17.79 -2.03 -11.15
N VAL A 76 16.50 -1.89 -10.81
CA VAL A 76 15.76 -0.65 -10.91
C VAL A 76 15.31 -0.21 -9.52
N GLN A 77 15.54 1.07 -9.21
CA GLN A 77 15.11 1.67 -7.96
C GLN A 77 14.11 2.80 -8.21
N VAL A 78 12.98 2.73 -7.51
CA VAL A 78 11.95 3.78 -7.46
C VAL A 78 11.94 4.38 -6.06
N VAL A 79 12.19 5.68 -5.97
CA VAL A 79 12.08 6.48 -4.74
C VAL A 79 11.21 7.68 -5.05
N ASN A 80 10.08 7.79 -4.35
CA ASN A 80 9.22 8.96 -4.48
C ASN A 80 9.84 10.14 -3.74
N ASP A 81 9.82 11.32 -4.34
CA ASP A 81 9.94 12.55 -3.57
C ASP A 81 8.69 12.76 -2.71
N ARG A 82 8.76 13.71 -1.77
CA ARG A 82 7.70 13.95 -0.79
C ARG A 82 6.34 14.31 -1.43
N ASN A 83 6.34 15.13 -2.47
CA ASN A 83 5.10 15.59 -3.10
C ASN A 83 4.43 14.45 -3.87
N THR A 84 5.23 13.63 -4.55
CA THR A 84 4.77 12.41 -5.21
C THR A 84 4.22 11.41 -4.19
N ASP A 85 4.89 11.23 -3.06
CA ASP A 85 4.45 10.30 -2.00
C ASP A 85 3.11 10.72 -1.39
N PHE A 86 2.90 12.01 -1.11
CA PHE A 86 1.63 12.52 -0.59
C PHE A 86 0.46 12.35 -1.55
N ARG A 87 0.70 12.43 -2.86
CA ARG A 87 -0.34 12.18 -3.86
C ARG A 87 -0.64 10.69 -4.02
N ASN A 88 0.37 9.83 -3.90
CA ASN A 88 0.26 8.40 -4.17
C ASN A 88 -0.31 7.57 -3.00
N VAL A 89 0.17 7.83 -1.78
CA VAL A 89 -0.16 7.00 -0.60
C VAL A 89 -1.50 7.42 0.03
N ALA A 90 -1.91 8.67 -0.20
CA ALA A 90 -3.03 9.31 0.48
C ALA A 90 -2.89 9.26 2.03
N GLY A 91 -3.94 9.65 2.74
CA GLY A 91 -3.97 9.72 4.20
C GLY A 91 -5.15 8.97 4.80
N ARG A 92 -5.53 9.34 6.03
CA ARG A 92 -6.75 8.85 6.67
C ARG A 92 -7.98 9.32 5.89
N ASN A 93 -9.00 8.45 5.81
CA ASN A 93 -10.28 8.81 5.23
C ASN A 93 -10.88 10.00 6.02
N ALA A 94 -11.32 11.02 5.30
CA ALA A 94 -12.12 12.07 5.92
C ALA A 94 -13.45 11.47 6.40
N LEU A 95 -13.92 11.93 7.55
CA LEU A 95 -15.16 11.45 8.17
C LEU A 95 -16.05 12.65 8.52
N VAL A 96 -17.32 12.52 8.18
CA VAL A 96 -18.40 13.35 8.71
C VAL A 96 -19.24 12.48 9.62
N GLY A 97 -19.44 12.92 10.86
CA GLY A 97 -20.26 12.24 11.85
C GLY A 97 -21.47 13.09 12.21
N GLU A 98 -22.64 12.51 12.09
CA GLU A 98 -23.92 13.09 12.48
C GLU A 98 -24.44 12.30 13.67
N TYR A 99 -24.93 12.99 14.70
CA TYR A 99 -25.34 12.33 15.92
C TYR A 99 -26.49 13.05 16.63
N HIS A 100 -27.36 12.26 17.26
CA HIS A 100 -28.37 12.74 18.18
C HIS A 100 -28.15 12.07 19.54
N VAL A 101 -28.12 12.87 20.61
CA VAL A 101 -27.93 12.38 21.97
C VAL A 101 -29.15 12.74 22.82
N GLY A 102 -29.75 11.74 23.46
CA GLY A 102 -30.74 11.94 24.52
C GLY A 102 -30.06 11.87 25.89
N PHE A 103 -30.34 12.81 26.78
CA PHE A 103 -29.81 12.84 28.15
C PHE A 103 -30.89 13.27 29.16
N ASP A 104 -30.71 12.89 30.42
CA ASP A 104 -31.57 13.31 31.54
C ASP A 104 -31.15 14.69 32.11
N ASP A 105 -31.92 15.21 33.07
CA ASP A 105 -31.66 16.52 33.69
C ASP A 105 -30.35 16.56 34.50
N ASP A 106 -29.84 15.40 34.93
CA ASP A 106 -28.54 15.26 35.60
C ASP A 106 -27.37 15.20 34.57
N GLY A 107 -27.67 15.25 33.27
CA GLY A 107 -26.72 15.14 32.17
C GLY A 107 -26.27 13.72 31.85
N ARG A 108 -26.94 12.68 32.37
CA ARG A 108 -26.64 11.29 32.03
C ARG A 108 -27.16 10.96 30.64
N LEU A 109 -26.31 10.33 29.82
CA LEU A 109 -26.68 9.89 28.49
C LEU A 109 -27.67 8.72 28.57
N LEU A 110 -28.83 8.86 27.94
CA LEU A 110 -29.89 7.86 27.88
C LEU A 110 -29.99 7.17 26.50
N ALA A 111 -29.67 7.90 25.43
CA ALA A 111 -29.73 7.40 24.06
C ALA A 111 -28.70 8.08 23.16
N LEU A 112 -28.27 7.36 22.13
CA LEU A 112 -27.32 7.84 21.12
C LEU A 112 -27.69 7.24 19.76
N ASP A 113 -27.97 8.11 18.80
CA ASP A 113 -28.09 7.78 17.38
C ASP A 113 -26.89 8.39 16.65
N LEU A 114 -26.22 7.60 15.81
CA LEU A 114 -24.93 7.93 15.20
C LEU A 114 -24.88 7.46 13.76
N GLN A 115 -24.54 8.38 12.85
CA GLN A 115 -24.26 8.09 11.46
C GLN A 115 -22.88 8.62 11.07
N PHE A 116 -22.06 7.78 10.43
CA PHE A 116 -20.75 8.15 9.93
C PHE A 116 -20.67 8.00 8.42
N HIS A 117 -20.19 9.05 7.75
CA HIS A 117 -19.88 9.08 6.34
C HIS A 117 -18.37 9.16 6.15
N PHE A 118 -17.78 8.13 5.55
CA PHE A 118 -16.34 8.08 5.27
C PHE A 118 -16.08 8.36 3.78
N ALA A 119 -15.21 9.33 3.49
CA ALA A 119 -14.70 9.54 2.15
C ALA A 119 -13.63 8.50 1.83
N MET A 120 -14.03 7.42 1.15
CA MET A 120 -13.15 6.28 0.84
C MET A 120 -12.19 6.53 -0.34
N GLY A 121 -12.38 7.62 -1.08
CA GLY A 121 -11.63 7.91 -2.30
C GLY A 121 -12.06 7.03 -3.48
N ALA A 122 -11.23 6.98 -4.52
CA ALA A 122 -11.55 6.31 -5.79
C ALA A 122 -11.64 4.78 -5.71
N TYR A 123 -11.05 4.18 -4.67
CA TYR A 123 -11.05 2.73 -4.44
C TYR A 123 -11.38 2.50 -2.97
N SER A 124 -12.16 1.46 -2.67
CA SER A 124 -12.73 1.19 -1.33
C SER A 124 -11.71 0.84 -0.22
N GLY A 125 -10.43 1.18 -0.39
CA GLY A 125 -9.37 0.96 0.60
C GLY A 125 -8.90 -0.49 0.72
N GLY A 126 -9.67 -1.43 0.16
CA GLY A 126 -9.27 -2.83 0.01
C GLY A 126 -8.07 -2.93 -0.93
N TYR A 127 -6.99 -3.53 -0.41
CA TYR A 127 -5.85 -4.06 -1.12
C TYR A 127 -5.78 -3.74 -2.62
N ILE A 128 -4.92 -2.79 -3.00
CA ILE A 128 -4.49 -2.66 -4.39
C ILE A 128 -3.63 -3.89 -4.70
N TYR A 129 -4.28 -4.94 -5.19
CA TYR A 129 -3.65 -6.00 -5.98
C TYR A 129 -3.69 -5.51 -7.43
N ILE A 130 -2.57 -4.93 -7.88
CA ILE A 130 -2.29 -4.77 -9.31
C ILE A 130 -1.61 -6.05 -9.77
#